data_AF-A0A6I3E186-F1
#
_entry.id   AF-A0A6I3E186-F1
#
_cell.length_a   1.000
_cell.length_b   1.000
_cell.length_c   1.000
_cell.angle_alpha   90.00
_cell.angle_beta   90.00
_cell.angle_gamma   90.00
#
_symmetry.space_group_name_H-M   'P 1'
#
loop_
_entity.id
_entity.type
_entity.pdbx_description
1 polymer ?
#
loop_
_entity_poly.entity_id
_entity_poly.type
_entity_poly.pdbx_seq_one_letter_code
_entity_poly.pdbx_strand_id
1 'polypeptide(L)'
;DRDISLVEAFKSADNVLLSGVQGITDLITTPGLINLDFADVKSVMVGAGSALMGIGSARGQNRASEAAEAAISNPLLEASIEGARGVLLSFSGGSDLGMHEMREAAELVKEAAHNDANIIFGAVIDDSLGDEVRVTVIAAGFDGGRPLPRTTPTSTRRERTAPAATPGAVTFDDAPGFASESASSSVPPKKVVAFDDFEDDLDIPDWLKS
;
A
#
# COMPACT_ATOMS: atom_id res chain seq x y z
N ASP A 1 21.85 -1.32 9.14
CA ASP A 1 22.65 -0.52 8.22
C ASP A 1 23.21 0.67 8.98
N ARG A 2 24.54 0.84 9.07
CA ARG A 2 25.18 1.85 9.94
C ARG A 2 26.24 2.71 9.25
N ASP A 3 26.41 2.57 7.93
CA ASP A 3 27.46 3.25 7.16
C ASP A 3 26.89 4.21 6.08
N ILE A 4 25.70 4.79 6.31
CA ILE A 4 25.18 5.86 5.43
C ILE A 4 25.85 7.18 5.82
N SER A 5 26.47 7.87 4.85
CA SER A 5 27.05 9.20 5.09
C SER A 5 25.96 10.26 5.31
N LEU A 6 26.27 11.33 6.05
CA LEU A 6 25.31 12.42 6.28
C LEU A 6 24.74 12.99 4.96
N VAL A 7 25.59 13.08 3.93
CA VAL A 7 25.20 13.57 2.60
C VAL A 7 24.22 12.61 1.92
N GLU A 8 24.45 11.30 2.02
CA GLU A 8 23.53 10.29 1.49
C GLU A 8 22.19 10.26 2.24
N ALA A 9 22.21 10.45 3.56
CA ALA A 9 20.99 10.54 4.35
C ALA A 9 20.12 11.73 3.93
N PHE A 10 20.70 12.91 3.73
CA PHE A 10 19.97 14.08 3.23
C PHE A 10 19.46 13.88 1.81
N LYS A 11 20.29 13.34 0.91
CA LYS A 11 19.85 13.00 -0.45
C LYS A 11 18.67 12.04 -0.46
N SER A 12 18.68 11.04 0.43
CA SER A 12 17.56 10.11 0.56
C SER A 12 16.29 10.81 1.04
N ALA A 13 16.38 11.72 2.02
CA ALA A 13 15.24 12.50 2.48
C ALA A 13 14.69 13.42 1.37
N ASP A 14 15.57 14.11 0.65
CA ASP A 14 15.20 14.96 -0.49
C ASP A 14 14.51 14.16 -1.60
N ASN A 15 14.98 12.95 -1.89
CA ASN A 15 14.35 12.06 -2.86
C ASN A 15 12.93 11.66 -2.45
N VAL A 16 12.68 11.42 -1.16
CA VAL A 16 11.33 11.12 -0.66
C VAL A 16 10.41 12.34 -0.79
N LEU A 17 10.90 13.53 -0.42
CA LEU A 17 10.15 14.77 -0.55
C LEU A 17 9.83 15.09 -2.02
N LEU A 18 10.82 14.93 -2.90
CA LEU A 18 10.67 15.11 -4.34
C LEU A 18 9.61 14.15 -4.88
N SER A 19 9.71 12.87 -4.52
CA SER A 19 8.76 11.87 -4.99
C SER A 19 7.34 12.16 -4.49
N GLY A 20 7.18 12.68 -3.28
CA GLY A 20 5.87 13.07 -2.73
C GLY A 20 5.21 14.21 -3.49
N VAL A 21 5.97 15.26 -3.79
CA VAL A 21 5.45 16.38 -4.59
C VAL A 21 5.19 15.94 -6.02
N GLN A 22 6.12 15.17 -6.60
CA GLN A 22 6.01 14.68 -7.97
C GLN A 22 4.81 13.74 -8.14
N GLY A 23 4.57 12.81 -7.23
CA GLY A 23 3.44 11.88 -7.32
C GLY A 23 2.08 12.57 -7.39
N ILE A 24 1.89 13.67 -6.65
CA ILE A 24 0.65 14.47 -6.70
C ILE A 24 0.61 15.37 -7.94
N THR A 25 1.75 15.98 -8.28
CA THR A 25 1.83 16.94 -9.39
C THR A 25 1.65 16.23 -10.72
N ASP A 26 2.27 15.07 -10.91
CA ASP A 26 2.19 14.26 -12.13
C ASP A 26 0.75 13.80 -12.40
N LEU A 27 -0.04 13.52 -11.35
CA LEU A 27 -1.47 13.18 -11.47
C LEU A 27 -2.35 14.33 -11.98
N ILE A 28 -1.92 15.58 -11.77
CA ILE A 28 -2.71 16.78 -12.09
C ILE A 28 -2.23 17.43 -13.40
N THR A 29 -0.92 17.52 -13.59
CA THR A 29 -0.32 18.38 -14.62
C THR A 29 0.16 17.60 -15.83
N THR A 30 0.45 16.30 -15.68
CA THR A 30 0.94 15.48 -16.79
C THR A 30 -0.25 14.84 -17.47
N PRO A 31 -0.49 15.10 -18.77
CA PRO A 31 -1.57 14.45 -19.50
C PRO A 31 -1.42 12.92 -19.42
N GLY A 32 -2.24 12.31 -18.58
CA GLY A 32 -2.29 10.87 -18.41
C GLY A 32 -3.22 10.20 -19.43
N LEU A 33 -3.14 8.87 -19.53
CA LEU A 33 -4.19 8.07 -20.15
C LEU A 33 -5.50 8.21 -19.35
N ILE A 34 -5.37 8.33 -18.03
CA ILE A 34 -6.46 8.59 -17.08
C ILE A 34 -6.02 9.77 -16.23
N ASN A 35 -6.59 10.93 -16.50
CA ASN A 35 -6.27 12.16 -15.79
C ASN A 35 -7.13 12.29 -14.53
N LEU A 36 -6.53 12.70 -13.42
CA LEU A 36 -7.25 13.12 -12.24
C LEU A 36 -7.41 14.63 -12.24
N ASP A 37 -8.52 15.12 -11.71
CA ASP A 37 -8.70 16.56 -11.54
C ASP A 37 -8.28 17.03 -10.13
N PHE A 38 -8.20 18.35 -9.97
CA PHE A 38 -7.82 18.92 -8.68
C PHE A 38 -8.91 18.75 -7.61
N ALA A 39 -10.18 18.59 -8.00
CA ALA A 39 -11.28 18.40 -7.07
C ALA A 39 -11.21 17.01 -6.42
N ASP A 40 -10.86 15.99 -7.20
CA ASP A 40 -10.63 14.61 -6.76
C ASP A 40 -9.52 14.54 -5.71
N VAL A 41 -8.35 15.08 -6.02
CA VAL A 41 -7.21 15.14 -5.09
C VAL A 41 -7.58 15.91 -3.82
N LYS A 42 -8.27 17.04 -3.97
CA LYS A 42 -8.72 17.86 -2.83
C LYS A 42 -9.70 17.09 -1.95
N SER A 43 -10.61 16.31 -2.53
CA SER A 43 -11.61 15.53 -1.79
C SER A 43 -10.98 14.50 -0.87
N VAL A 44 -9.83 13.94 -1.26
CA VAL A 44 -9.09 12.94 -0.48
C VAL A 44 -8.14 13.57 0.54
N MET A 45 -7.50 14.70 0.20
CA MET A 45 -6.43 15.26 1.01
C MET A 45 -6.87 16.36 1.99
N VAL A 46 -7.93 17.12 1.69
CA VAL A 46 -8.34 18.26 2.55
C VAL A 46 -9.03 17.78 3.82
N GLY A 47 -8.53 18.22 4.97
CA GLY A 47 -9.10 17.88 6.27
C GLY A 47 -8.86 16.42 6.69
N ALA A 48 -8.10 15.65 5.91
CA ALA A 48 -7.84 14.23 6.11
C ALA A 48 -6.87 13.94 7.27
N GLY A 49 -6.25 14.98 7.83
CA GLY A 49 -5.28 14.85 8.92
C GLY A 49 -3.93 14.34 8.39
N SER A 50 -3.44 13.25 8.97
CA SER A 50 -2.19 12.63 8.53
C SER A 50 -2.36 11.90 7.20
N ALA A 51 -1.28 11.89 6.41
CA ALA A 51 -1.17 11.13 5.17
C ALA A 51 0.11 10.28 5.18
N LEU A 52 0.09 9.20 4.41
CA LEU A 52 1.22 8.31 4.16
C LEU A 52 1.44 8.18 2.66
N MET A 53 2.70 8.01 2.26
CA MET A 53 3.08 7.78 0.87
C MET A 53 3.98 6.55 0.75
N GLY A 54 3.64 5.66 -0.17
CA GLY A 54 4.43 4.51 -0.56
C GLY A 54 4.71 4.52 -2.05
N ILE A 55 5.90 4.11 -2.45
CA ILE A 55 6.31 4.01 -3.87
C ILE A 55 6.82 2.61 -4.10
N GLY A 56 6.41 1.99 -5.20
CA GLY A 56 6.91 0.70 -5.63
C GLY A 56 7.16 0.70 -7.13
N SER A 57 8.04 -0.19 -7.57
CA SER A 57 8.39 -0.36 -8.97
C SER A 57 8.64 -1.82 -9.25
N ALA A 58 8.15 -2.33 -10.38
CA ALA A 58 8.41 -3.69 -10.83
C ALA A 58 8.42 -3.77 -12.36
N ARG A 59 8.86 -4.93 -12.88
CA ARG A 59 9.00 -5.23 -14.30
C ARG A 59 8.46 -6.64 -14.60
N GLY A 60 8.14 -6.92 -15.85
CA GLY A 60 7.66 -8.23 -16.29
C GLY A 60 6.14 -8.43 -16.15
N GLN A 61 5.70 -9.68 -16.05
CA GLN A 61 4.32 -10.09 -16.30
C GLN A 61 3.29 -9.60 -15.26
N ASN A 62 3.71 -9.36 -14.01
CA ASN A 62 2.85 -8.91 -12.90
C ASN A 62 3.29 -7.55 -12.33
N ARG A 63 3.98 -6.76 -13.15
CA ARG A 63 4.66 -5.52 -12.73
C ARG A 63 3.75 -4.52 -12.01
N ALA A 64 2.48 -4.36 -12.41
CA ALA A 64 1.59 -3.42 -11.73
C ALA A 64 1.24 -3.90 -10.31
N SER A 65 0.86 -5.17 -10.17
CA SER A 65 0.49 -5.78 -8.90
C SER A 65 1.68 -5.86 -7.94
N GLU A 66 2.85 -6.27 -8.42
CA GLU A 66 4.10 -6.30 -7.64
C GLU A 66 4.55 -4.89 -7.22
N ALA A 67 4.43 -3.90 -8.11
CA ALA A 67 4.74 -2.51 -7.77
C ALA A 67 3.76 -1.96 -6.72
N ALA A 68 2.48 -2.29 -6.80
CA ALA A 68 1.49 -1.89 -5.80
C ALA A 68 1.76 -2.55 -4.44
N GLU A 69 2.08 -3.85 -4.42
CA GLU A 69 2.47 -4.56 -3.19
C GLU A 69 3.72 -3.94 -2.57
N ALA A 70 4.74 -3.64 -3.38
CA ALA A 70 5.95 -2.95 -2.94
C ALA A 70 5.64 -1.54 -2.40
N ALA A 71 4.68 -0.83 -2.97
CA ALA A 71 4.27 0.49 -2.50
C ALA A 71 3.61 0.43 -1.12
N ILE A 72 2.65 -0.48 -0.89
CA ILE A 72 1.93 -0.61 0.40
C ILE A 72 2.78 -1.26 1.51
N SER A 73 3.81 -2.02 1.12
CA SER A 73 4.78 -2.63 2.03
C SER A 73 6.06 -1.81 2.22
N ASN A 74 6.17 -0.64 1.58
CA ASN A 74 7.40 0.15 1.56
C ASN A 74 7.86 0.53 2.99
N PRO A 75 9.14 0.31 3.36
CA PRO A 75 9.69 0.71 4.65
C PRO A 75 9.60 2.20 5.00
N LEU A 76 9.45 3.08 4.00
CA LEU A 76 9.22 4.51 4.19
C LEU A 76 7.82 4.81 4.73
N LEU A 77 6.90 3.86 4.64
CA LEU A 77 5.63 3.90 5.36
C LEU A 77 5.90 3.57 6.83
N GLU A 78 5.96 4.60 7.68
CA GLU A 78 6.10 4.45 9.13
C GLU A 78 4.91 3.71 9.78
N ALA A 79 3.83 3.51 9.02
CA ALA A 79 2.57 2.95 9.48
C ALA A 79 1.84 2.18 8.35
N SER A 80 0.86 1.37 8.72
CA SER A 80 0.02 0.65 7.75
C SER A 80 -0.91 1.62 7.01
N ILE A 81 -1.27 1.30 5.78
CA ILE A 81 -2.34 1.99 5.04
C ILE A 81 -3.74 1.57 5.52
N GLU A 82 -3.82 0.58 6.40
CA GLU A 82 -5.04 0.14 7.06
C GLU A 82 -5.76 1.30 7.75
N GLY A 83 -7.07 1.41 7.53
CA GLY A 83 -7.90 2.47 8.11
C GLY A 83 -7.88 3.79 7.35
N ALA A 84 -7.14 3.90 6.24
CA ALA A 84 -7.23 5.06 5.35
C ALA A 84 -8.58 5.10 4.63
N ARG A 85 -9.30 6.22 4.74
CA ARG A 85 -10.59 6.46 4.07
C ARG A 85 -10.46 7.10 2.69
N GLY A 86 -9.31 7.65 2.37
CA GLY A 86 -9.02 8.21 1.05
C GLY A 86 -7.67 7.70 0.55
N VAL A 87 -7.63 7.20 -0.68
CA VAL A 87 -6.39 6.71 -1.30
C VAL A 87 -6.27 7.28 -2.71
N LEU A 88 -5.13 7.88 -3.01
CA LEU A 88 -4.71 8.23 -4.36
C LEU A 88 -3.71 7.19 -4.86
N LEU A 89 -3.93 6.68 -6.06
CA LEU A 89 -3.10 5.67 -6.69
C LEU A 89 -2.62 6.20 -8.05
N SER A 90 -1.32 6.35 -8.23
CA SER A 90 -0.75 6.77 -9.52
C SER A 90 0.02 5.63 -10.14
N PHE A 91 -0.25 5.37 -11.42
CA PHE A 91 0.53 4.47 -12.25
C PHE A 91 1.39 5.28 -13.23
N SER A 92 2.65 4.89 -13.37
CA SER A 92 3.52 5.37 -14.44
C SER A 92 4.14 4.17 -15.12
N GLY A 93 3.96 4.04 -16.43
CA GLY A 93 4.49 2.93 -17.22
C GLY A 93 4.53 3.26 -18.70
N GLY A 94 5.11 2.38 -19.50
CA GLY A 94 5.13 2.52 -20.95
C GLY A 94 3.74 2.46 -21.58
N SER A 95 3.66 2.77 -22.87
CA SER A 95 2.42 2.67 -23.67
C SER A 95 1.78 1.27 -23.69
N ASP A 96 2.48 0.25 -23.20
CA ASP A 96 2.02 -1.13 -23.07
C ASP A 96 1.33 -1.44 -21.72
N LEU A 97 1.22 -0.46 -20.81
CA LEU A 97 0.50 -0.63 -19.53
C LEU A 97 -1.01 -0.85 -19.75
N GLY A 98 -1.49 -2.04 -19.40
CA GLY A 98 -2.89 -2.42 -19.60
C GLY A 98 -3.84 -2.01 -18.48
N MET A 99 -5.11 -1.76 -18.83
CA MET A 99 -6.19 -1.53 -17.86
C MET A 99 -6.42 -2.71 -16.91
N HIS A 100 -6.17 -3.93 -17.36
CA HIS A 100 -6.31 -5.13 -16.53
C HIS A 100 -5.26 -5.15 -15.40
N GLU A 101 -3.99 -4.89 -15.74
CA GLU A 101 -2.88 -4.83 -14.78
C GLU A 101 -3.15 -3.78 -13.70
N MET A 102 -3.61 -2.58 -14.09
CA MET A 102 -3.96 -1.51 -13.16
C MET A 102 -5.12 -1.88 -12.24
N ARG A 103 -6.13 -2.59 -12.76
CA ARG A 103 -7.29 -3.03 -11.96
C ARG A 103 -6.88 -4.02 -10.88
N GLU A 104 -6.04 -5.00 -11.19
CA GLU A 104 -5.54 -5.96 -10.20
C GLU A 104 -4.76 -5.26 -9.09
N ALA A 105 -3.86 -4.36 -9.48
CA ALA A 105 -3.11 -3.54 -8.54
C ALA A 105 -4.01 -2.67 -7.65
N ALA A 106 -5.08 -2.08 -8.21
CA ALA A 106 -6.03 -1.26 -7.45
C ALA A 106 -6.84 -2.08 -6.44
N GLU A 107 -7.27 -3.31 -6.79
CA GLU A 107 -7.96 -4.20 -5.84
C GLU A 107 -7.04 -4.61 -4.69
N LEU A 108 -5.76 -4.87 -4.92
CA LEU A 108 -4.80 -5.15 -3.85
C LEU A 108 -4.70 -3.99 -2.84
N VAL A 109 -4.64 -2.75 -3.33
CA VAL A 109 -4.59 -1.56 -2.47
C VAL A 109 -5.90 -1.38 -1.70
N LYS A 110 -7.04 -1.66 -2.35
CA LYS A 110 -8.36 -1.60 -1.74
C LYS A 110 -8.53 -2.61 -0.60
N GLU A 111 -8.07 -3.83 -0.79
CA GLU A 111 -8.10 -4.87 0.25
C GLU A 111 -7.26 -4.51 1.48
N ALA A 112 -6.20 -3.71 1.30
CA ALA A 112 -5.33 -3.25 2.38
C ALA A 112 -5.81 -1.96 3.06
N ALA A 113 -6.75 -1.22 2.46
CA ALA A 113 -7.30 0.04 2.99
C ALA A 113 -8.59 -0.18 3.81
N HIS A 114 -9.28 0.90 4.19
CA HIS A 114 -10.59 0.78 4.83
C HIS A 114 -11.66 0.26 3.83
N ASN A 115 -12.64 -0.53 4.29
CA ASN A 115 -13.68 -1.12 3.41
C ASN A 115 -14.47 -0.06 2.63
N ASP A 116 -14.71 1.10 3.26
CA ASP A 116 -15.39 2.26 2.67
C ASP A 116 -14.39 3.33 2.16
N ALA A 117 -13.15 2.94 1.83
CA ALA A 117 -12.18 3.88 1.30
C ALA A 117 -12.59 4.39 -0.08
N ASN A 118 -12.52 5.71 -0.27
CA ASN A 118 -12.60 6.33 -1.58
C ASN A 118 -11.23 6.20 -2.27
N ILE A 119 -11.16 5.42 -3.35
CA ILE A 119 -9.93 5.15 -4.08
C ILE A 119 -10.01 5.84 -5.44
N ILE A 120 -9.09 6.76 -5.66
CA ILE A 120 -8.96 7.52 -6.89
C ILE A 120 -7.65 7.12 -7.54
N PHE A 121 -7.69 6.73 -8.82
CA PHE A 121 -6.48 6.30 -9.53
C PHE A 121 -6.27 7.07 -10.84
N GLY A 122 -5.02 7.42 -11.10
CA GLY A 122 -4.58 8.05 -12.34
C GLY A 122 -3.46 7.24 -13.00
N ALA A 123 -3.27 7.45 -14.29
CA ALA A 123 -2.28 6.73 -15.07
C ALA A 123 -1.57 7.65 -16.05
N VAL A 124 -0.24 7.68 -15.98
CA VAL A 124 0.64 8.47 -16.86
C VAL A 124 1.43 7.51 -17.75
N ILE A 125 1.48 7.82 -19.04
CA ILE A 125 2.30 7.08 -19.99
C ILE A 125 3.68 7.73 -20.05
N ASP A 126 4.71 6.96 -19.74
CA ASP A 126 6.12 7.35 -19.82
C ASP A 126 6.89 6.23 -20.53
N ASP A 127 7.07 6.39 -21.85
CA ASP A 127 7.80 5.43 -22.68
C ASP A 127 9.29 5.30 -22.30
N SER A 128 9.84 6.21 -21.49
CA SER A 128 11.21 6.09 -21.00
C SER A 128 11.38 4.99 -19.95
N LEU A 129 10.28 4.54 -19.34
CA LEU A 129 10.26 3.44 -18.37
C LEU A 129 10.40 2.06 -19.02
N GLY A 130 10.15 1.95 -20.32
CA GLY A 130 10.19 0.67 -21.03
C GLY A 130 9.20 -0.32 -20.42
N ASP A 131 9.70 -1.43 -19.89
CA ASP A 131 8.89 -2.47 -19.26
C ASP A 131 8.61 -2.25 -17.76
N GLU A 132 9.14 -1.18 -17.17
CA GLU A 132 8.95 -0.82 -15.76
C GLU A 132 7.60 -0.14 -15.53
N VAL A 133 6.92 -0.55 -14.47
CA VAL A 133 5.76 0.17 -13.93
C VAL A 133 6.11 0.65 -12.53
N ARG A 134 5.86 1.94 -12.29
CA ARG A 134 5.95 2.58 -10.99
C ARG A 134 4.55 2.86 -10.47
N VAL A 135 4.34 2.51 -9.21
CA VAL A 135 3.09 2.75 -8.50
C VAL A 135 3.38 3.64 -7.30
N THR A 136 2.62 4.73 -7.20
CA THR A 136 2.63 5.62 -6.04
C THR A 136 1.29 5.53 -5.34
N VAL A 137 1.31 5.23 -4.04
CA VAL A 137 0.14 5.16 -3.17
C VAL A 137 0.21 6.31 -2.18
N ILE A 138 -0.83 7.12 -2.08
CA ILE A 138 -0.98 8.16 -1.07
C ILE A 138 -2.26 7.86 -0.29
N ALA A 139 -2.12 7.49 0.98
CA ALA A 139 -3.23 7.16 1.87
C ALA A 139 -3.45 8.29 2.87
N ALA A 140 -4.70 8.70 3.07
CA ALA A 140 -5.09 9.78 3.97
C ALA A 140 -6.45 9.50 4.63
N GLY A 141 -6.81 10.31 5.63
CA GLY A 141 -8.11 10.18 6.29
C GLY A 141 -8.19 8.95 7.19
N PHE A 142 -7.11 8.68 7.92
CA PHE A 142 -7.03 7.55 8.85
C PHE A 142 -8.04 7.71 10.00
N ASP A 143 -8.66 6.60 10.40
CA ASP A 143 -9.51 6.55 11.59
C ASP A 143 -8.73 7.00 12.84
N GLY A 144 -9.26 8.00 13.57
CA GLY A 144 -8.56 8.61 14.70
C GLY A 144 -7.50 9.67 14.31
N GLY A 145 -7.42 10.02 13.02
CA GLY A 145 -6.60 11.12 12.51
C GLY A 145 -5.10 10.83 12.41
N ARG A 146 -4.67 9.61 12.72
CA ARG A 146 -3.27 9.16 12.60
C ARG A 146 -3.19 7.72 12.10
N PRO A 147 -2.18 7.37 11.28
CA PRO A 147 -1.96 6.01 10.82
C PRO A 147 -1.56 5.06 11.95
N LEU A 148 -1.89 3.77 11.81
CA LEU A 148 -1.54 2.72 12.78
C LEU A 148 -0.06 2.32 12.64
N PRO A 149 0.77 2.40 13.70
CA PRO A 149 2.17 2.00 13.64
C PRO A 149 2.31 0.54 13.20
N ARG A 150 3.27 0.24 12.31
CA ARG A 150 3.58 -1.14 11.95
C ARG A 150 4.22 -1.83 13.17
N THR A 151 3.51 -2.74 13.83
CA THR A 151 4.10 -3.63 14.84
C THR A 151 4.99 -4.63 14.13
N THR A 152 6.27 -4.29 13.95
CA THR A 152 7.29 -5.30 13.64
C THR A 152 7.42 -6.22 14.85
N PRO A 153 7.22 -7.54 14.71
CA PRO A 153 7.50 -8.45 15.81
C PRO A 153 9.01 -8.43 16.04
N THR A 154 9.47 -7.65 17.02
CA THR A 154 10.81 -7.79 17.56
C THR A 154 10.94 -9.24 17.98
N SER A 155 11.75 -10.00 17.25
CA SER A 155 12.14 -11.33 17.71
C SER A 155 12.91 -11.10 19.01
N THR A 156 12.25 -11.40 20.13
CA THR A 156 12.93 -11.50 21.42
C THR A 156 13.91 -12.65 21.28
N ARG A 157 15.15 -12.33 20.90
CA ARG A 157 16.31 -13.18 21.05
C ARG A 157 16.38 -13.52 22.54
N ARG A 158 15.78 -14.65 22.93
CA ARG A 158 16.00 -15.26 24.24
C ARG A 158 17.51 -15.50 24.35
N GLU A 159 18.19 -14.64 25.11
CA GLU A 159 19.53 -14.89 25.57
C GLU A 159 19.52 -16.22 26.32
N ARG A 160 20.09 -17.25 25.70
CA ARG A 160 20.47 -18.48 26.41
C ARG A 160 21.66 -18.11 27.29
N THR A 161 21.39 -17.66 28.50
CA THR A 161 22.38 -17.71 29.58
C THR A 161 22.63 -19.19 29.90
N ALA A 162 23.81 -19.67 29.53
CA ALA A 162 24.31 -20.99 29.91
C ALA A 162 24.69 -20.96 31.41
N PRO A 163 24.21 -21.89 32.25
CA PRO A 163 24.80 -22.14 33.55
C PRO A 163 25.90 -23.20 33.45
N ALA A 164 27.06 -22.89 34.05
CA ALA A 164 28.19 -23.78 34.20
C ALA A 164 27.86 -24.98 35.11
N ALA A 165 28.43 -26.14 34.79
CA ALA A 165 28.21 -27.42 35.44
C ALA A 165 29.05 -27.62 36.71
N THR A 166 28.50 -28.35 37.69
CA THR A 166 29.24 -29.17 38.68
C THR A 166 28.42 -30.43 39.00
N PRO A 167 29.02 -31.62 39.21
CA PRO A 167 28.35 -32.92 39.04
C PRO A 167 27.79 -33.53 40.33
N GLY A 168 26.75 -34.36 40.22
CA GLY A 168 26.26 -35.22 41.32
C GLY A 168 25.07 -36.15 40.96
N ALA A 169 25.38 -37.45 40.89
CA ALA A 169 24.56 -38.65 41.19
C ALA A 169 23.21 -38.96 40.47
N VAL A 170 23.22 -40.11 39.77
CA VAL A 170 22.22 -41.16 39.41
C VAL A 170 20.81 -41.10 40.07
N THR A 171 19.68 -41.44 39.39
CA THR A 171 19.25 -42.78 38.90
C THR A 171 18.07 -42.75 37.86
N PHE A 172 17.94 -43.87 37.10
CA PHE A 172 16.90 -44.43 36.19
C PHE A 172 15.40 -44.16 36.59
N ASP A 173 14.34 -44.24 35.74
CA ASP A 173 14.00 -45.07 34.57
C ASP A 173 12.72 -44.54 33.82
N ASP A 174 12.48 -45.09 32.63
CA ASP A 174 11.23 -45.30 31.85
C ASP A 174 10.53 -44.20 30.98
N ALA A 175 10.10 -44.66 29.79
CA ALA A 175 9.37 -43.95 28.71
C ALA A 175 8.00 -44.65 28.47
N PRO A 176 7.21 -44.43 27.39
CA PRO A 176 7.11 -43.35 26.38
C PRO A 176 5.65 -42.82 26.21
N GLY A 177 5.39 -41.89 25.27
CA GLY A 177 4.03 -41.74 24.69
C GLY A 177 3.65 -40.38 24.09
N PHE A 178 3.42 -40.36 22.78
CA PHE A 178 3.08 -39.23 21.90
C PHE A 178 1.66 -38.66 22.07
N ALA A 179 1.45 -37.37 21.76
CA ALA A 179 0.71 -36.93 20.55
C ALA A 179 0.32 -35.44 20.63
N SER A 180 0.62 -34.71 19.54
CA SER A 180 0.08 -33.39 19.21
C SER A 180 -1.04 -33.60 18.20
N GLU A 181 -2.14 -32.88 18.32
CA GLU A 181 -3.14 -32.81 17.24
C GLU A 181 -3.70 -31.39 17.06
N SER A 182 -3.97 -31.10 15.79
CA SER A 182 -3.98 -29.80 15.15
C SER A 182 -5.40 -29.25 14.96
N ALA A 183 -5.46 -27.92 14.85
CA ALA A 183 -6.27 -27.07 13.96
C ALA A 183 -7.77 -27.36 13.70
N SER A 184 -8.59 -26.31 13.85
CA SER A 184 -9.32 -25.67 12.73
C SER A 184 -10.33 -24.63 13.25
N SER A 185 -10.25 -23.38 12.76
CA SER A 185 -11.30 -22.37 12.91
C SER A 185 -11.84 -22.01 11.53
N SER A 186 -13.15 -22.20 11.33
CA SER A 186 -13.90 -21.84 10.13
C SER A 186 -14.46 -20.41 10.23
N VAL A 187 -14.39 -19.65 9.12
CA VAL A 187 -15.03 -18.33 8.97
C VAL A 187 -15.89 -18.36 7.69
N PRO A 188 -17.14 -17.86 7.69
CA PRO A 188 -17.99 -17.79 6.50
C PRO A 188 -17.80 -16.47 5.70
N PRO A 189 -18.16 -16.43 4.41
CA PRO A 189 -17.80 -15.34 3.50
C PRO A 189 -18.72 -14.10 3.55
N LYS A 190 -18.12 -12.92 3.28
CA LYS A 190 -18.76 -11.59 3.17
C LYS A 190 -19.37 -11.33 1.79
N LYS A 191 -20.38 -10.46 1.75
CA LYS A 191 -21.04 -9.92 0.54
C LYS A 191 -20.16 -8.89 -0.17
N VAL A 192 -20.03 -9.04 -1.48
CA VAL A 192 -19.53 -8.02 -2.42
C VAL A 192 -20.76 -7.29 -2.99
N VAL A 193 -20.81 -5.96 -2.92
CA VAL A 193 -21.82 -5.16 -3.62
C VAL A 193 -21.20 -4.68 -4.93
N ALA A 194 -21.81 -5.10 -6.04
CA ALA A 194 -21.49 -4.67 -7.38
C ALA A 194 -22.29 -3.41 -7.75
N PHE A 195 -21.69 -2.61 -8.63
CA PHE A 195 -22.22 -1.42 -9.28
C PHE A 195 -23.43 -1.78 -10.17
N ASP A 196 -24.60 -1.25 -9.84
CA ASP A 196 -25.72 -1.03 -10.75
C ASP A 196 -26.55 0.15 -10.20
N ASP A 197 -27.25 0.87 -11.08
CA ASP A 197 -28.03 2.12 -10.86
C ASP A 197 -27.32 3.46 -11.16
N PHE A 198 -26.88 3.64 -12.42
CA PHE A 198 -26.85 4.96 -13.05
C PHE A 198 -27.43 4.89 -14.47
N GLU A 199 -28.71 4.56 -14.59
CA GLU A 199 -29.54 5.05 -15.70
C GLU A 199 -30.80 5.71 -15.09
N ASP A 200 -31.20 6.83 -15.71
CA ASP A 200 -32.38 7.67 -15.41
C ASP A 200 -32.28 8.67 -14.24
N ASP A 201 -31.55 9.77 -14.45
CA ASP A 201 -32.09 11.15 -14.35
C ASP A 201 -30.94 12.17 -14.48
N LEU A 202 -30.63 12.59 -15.72
CA LEU A 202 -29.77 13.74 -15.97
C LEU A 202 -30.60 14.85 -16.62
N ASP A 203 -31.14 15.72 -15.78
CA ASP A 203 -31.71 16.99 -16.18
C ASP A 203 -30.62 17.86 -16.83
N ILE A 204 -30.69 17.98 -18.16
CA ILE A 204 -29.79 18.85 -18.94
C ILE A 204 -30.13 20.30 -18.59
N PRO A 205 -29.19 21.07 -18.00
CA PRO A 205 -29.47 22.45 -17.63
C PRO A 205 -29.71 23.33 -18.85
N ASP A 206 -30.59 24.32 -18.72
CA ASP A 206 -31.06 25.16 -19.83
C ASP A 206 -29.97 25.99 -20.54
N TRP A 207 -28.76 26.10 -19.98
CA TRP A 207 -27.64 26.77 -20.64
C TRP A 207 -27.03 25.98 -21.82
N LEU A 208 -27.38 24.71 -21.99
CA LEU A 208 -26.92 23.87 -23.11
C LEU A 208 -27.88 23.88 -24.33
N LYS A 209 -28.94 24.70 -24.30
CA LYS A 209 -29.98 24.74 -25.37
C LYS A 209 -29.95 26.00 -26.24
N SER A 210 -28.79 26.62 -26.48
CA SER A 210 -28.64 27.64 -27.54
C SER A 210 -27.26 27.67 -28.16
#